data_AF-A0A9X1I7H7-F1
#
_entry.id   AF-A0A9X1I7H7-F1
#
_cell.length_a   1.000
_cell.length_b   1.000
_cell.length_c   1.000
_cell.angle_alpha   90.00
_cell.angle_beta   90.00
_cell.angle_gamma   90.00
#
_symmetry.space_group_name_H-M   'P 1'
#
loop_
_entity.id
_entity.type
_entity.pdbx_description
1 polymer ?
#
loop_
_entity_poly.entity_id
_entity_poly.type
_entity_poly.pdbx_seq_one_letter_code
_entity_poly.pdbx_strand_id
1 'polypeptide(L)'
;MRKPFLYIFSFCLLTIWSCDDGDILDFEFEFDEEFEYCEGVSDLVLYKTKTDPSESMSLLITDYELDDLLDVGDDNSLSLEDVDASFTYRSYYDTSIDDIFCNEIPTNLNINIDETDDVLLDIVTVLTAYDDDDIDSELEDINGDGDLTNDDTDGDGIPNYLDADDDGDNVLTADENPDPDGDGDLSDAQDTDEDGIPDYLDNDDDADGVLTRDEENDSADQNPTNDLTDGVTPDYLNDLITNTIPATAYRSNTYYTSYYITLDIKEIGISILSQDTLDFGYMTEGPDSVTTTPDFN
;
A
#
# COMPACT_ATOMS: atom_id res chain seq x y z
N MET A 1 -79.08 17.97 42.89
CA MET A 1 -79.89 18.14 41.65
C MET A 1 -78.92 18.34 40.48
N ARG A 2 -79.24 17.70 39.34
CA ARG A 2 -78.67 17.85 37.98
C ARG A 2 -77.58 16.84 37.53
N LYS A 3 -78.12 15.70 37.05
CA LYS A 3 -77.92 14.90 35.80
C LYS A 3 -76.51 14.66 35.21
N PRO A 4 -76.22 13.42 34.74
CA PRO A 4 -75.01 13.06 34.00
C PRO A 4 -75.16 13.34 32.49
N PHE A 5 -74.06 13.64 31.80
CA PHE A 5 -74.00 13.74 30.34
C PHE A 5 -73.08 12.66 29.78
N LEU A 6 -73.67 11.81 28.94
CA LEU A 6 -73.06 10.74 28.17
C LEU A 6 -72.45 11.35 26.90
N TYR A 7 -71.17 11.15 26.64
CA TYR A 7 -70.58 11.41 25.32
C TYR A 7 -70.11 10.09 24.71
N ILE A 8 -70.71 9.80 23.56
CA ILE A 8 -70.43 8.69 22.65
C ILE A 8 -69.15 9.06 21.90
N PHE A 9 -68.07 8.29 22.08
CA PHE A 9 -66.86 8.43 21.27
C PHE A 9 -67.03 7.57 20.02
N SER A 10 -67.12 8.24 18.87
CA SER A 10 -67.26 7.64 17.56
C SER A 10 -65.98 6.88 17.20
N PHE A 11 -66.08 5.57 17.08
CA PHE A 11 -65.03 4.68 16.59
C PHE A 11 -64.86 4.94 15.09
N CYS A 12 -63.91 5.81 14.74
CA CYS A 12 -63.51 6.03 13.36
C CYS A 12 -62.49 4.94 13.00
N LEU A 13 -63.00 3.87 12.39
CA LEU A 13 -62.24 2.79 11.80
C LEU A 13 -61.50 3.34 10.56
N LEU A 14 -60.32 3.94 10.77
CA LEU A 14 -59.39 4.27 9.69
C LEU A 14 -58.72 2.96 9.26
N THR A 15 -59.19 2.42 8.14
CA THR A 15 -58.48 1.43 7.37
C THR A 15 -57.17 2.04 6.89
N ILE A 16 -56.07 1.70 7.56
CA ILE A 16 -54.72 1.78 7.00
C ILE A 16 -54.71 0.94 5.73
N TRP A 17 -54.86 1.61 4.60
CA TRP A 17 -54.26 1.14 3.36
C TRP A 17 -52.76 1.33 3.55
N SER A 18 -52.03 0.23 3.76
CA SER A 18 -50.59 0.27 3.58
C SER A 18 -50.37 0.57 2.11
N CYS A 19 -49.84 1.75 1.81
CA CYS A 19 -48.97 1.86 0.65
C CYS A 19 -47.77 0.99 1.01
N ASP A 20 -47.76 -0.20 0.43
CA ASP A 20 -46.56 -0.92 0.07
C ASP A 20 -45.76 0.05 -0.83
N ASP A 21 -44.79 0.74 -0.24
CA ASP A 21 -43.98 1.76 -0.91
C ASP A 21 -42.84 1.15 -1.72
N GLY A 22 -42.95 -0.15 -2.02
CA GLY A 22 -42.07 -0.86 -2.94
C GLY A 22 -40.64 -0.72 -2.48
N ASP A 23 -40.23 -1.55 -1.52
CA ASP A 23 -38.82 -1.75 -1.17
C ASP A 23 -38.02 -1.79 -2.47
N ILE A 24 -37.31 -0.70 -2.76
CA ILE A 24 -36.32 -0.67 -3.83
C ILE A 24 -35.23 -1.57 -3.27
N LEU A 25 -35.12 -2.78 -3.83
CA LEU A 25 -33.98 -3.63 -3.59
C LEU A 25 -32.81 -2.91 -4.28
N ASP A 26 -32.07 -2.11 -3.52
CA ASP A 26 -30.77 -1.63 -3.94
C ASP A 26 -29.89 -2.88 -4.04
N PHE A 27 -29.69 -3.32 -5.26
CA PHE A 27 -28.79 -4.40 -5.58
C PHE A 27 -27.37 -3.83 -5.47
N GLU A 28 -26.54 -4.42 -4.62
CA GLU A 28 -25.15 -4.02 -4.42
C GLU A 28 -24.25 -5.22 -4.71
N PHE A 29 -23.14 -4.96 -5.39
CA PHE A 29 -22.15 -5.99 -5.66
C PHE A 29 -21.31 -6.23 -4.41
N GLU A 30 -21.42 -7.42 -3.83
CA GLU A 30 -20.54 -7.87 -2.75
C GLU A 30 -19.37 -8.67 -3.36
N PHE A 31 -18.31 -7.97 -3.77
CA PHE A 31 -17.02 -8.56 -4.18
C PHE A 31 -15.91 -8.04 -3.28
N ASP A 32 -14.77 -8.74 -3.25
CA ASP A 32 -13.56 -8.22 -2.64
C ASP A 32 -13.09 -6.94 -3.36
N GLU A 33 -12.39 -6.05 -2.66
CA GLU A 33 -11.90 -4.78 -3.21
C GLU A 33 -10.74 -5.00 -4.18
N GLU A 34 -9.93 -6.04 -3.99
CA GLU A 34 -8.81 -6.35 -4.86
C GLU A 34 -9.29 -6.94 -6.21
N PHE A 35 -8.72 -6.48 -7.32
CA PHE A 35 -8.91 -7.06 -8.64
C PHE A 35 -7.62 -7.69 -9.17
N GLU A 36 -7.79 -8.63 -10.10
CA GLU A 36 -6.70 -9.31 -10.79
C GLU A 36 -6.68 -8.91 -12.27
N TYR A 37 -5.59 -9.24 -12.97
CA TYR A 37 -5.44 -9.01 -14.41
C TYR A 37 -4.96 -10.25 -15.15
N CYS A 38 -5.14 -10.25 -16.48
CA CYS A 38 -4.56 -11.28 -17.33
C CYS A 38 -3.25 -10.83 -17.97
N GLU A 39 -2.20 -11.62 -17.75
CA GLU A 39 -0.93 -11.47 -18.46
C GLU A 39 -0.97 -12.06 -19.88
N GLY A 40 -0.14 -11.52 -20.78
CA GLY A 40 0.15 -12.12 -22.09
C GLY A 40 -0.99 -12.09 -23.09
N VAL A 41 -2.02 -11.27 -22.85
CA VAL A 41 -3.11 -10.94 -23.77
C VAL A 41 -2.86 -9.59 -24.43
N SER A 42 -3.45 -9.37 -25.61
CA SER A 42 -3.24 -8.13 -26.39
C SER A 42 -4.03 -6.93 -25.91
N ASP A 43 -5.08 -7.17 -25.13
CA ASP A 43 -5.94 -6.16 -24.54
C ASP A 43 -5.97 -6.41 -23.03
N LEU A 44 -5.93 -5.35 -22.24
CA LEU A 44 -5.94 -5.45 -20.78
C LEU A 44 -7.29 -5.96 -20.29
N VAL A 45 -7.27 -7.12 -19.63
CA VAL A 45 -8.43 -7.71 -18.96
C VAL A 45 -8.21 -7.65 -17.46
N LEU A 46 -9.11 -6.96 -16.76
CA LEU A 46 -9.14 -6.87 -15.31
C LEU A 46 -10.38 -7.58 -14.81
N TYR A 47 -10.32 -8.30 -13.69
CA TYR A 47 -11.43 -9.10 -13.23
C TYR A 47 -11.48 -9.31 -11.72
N LYS A 48 -12.68 -9.66 -11.26
CA LYS A 48 -12.98 -10.12 -9.91
C LYS A 48 -13.82 -11.38 -9.99
N THR A 49 -13.60 -12.31 -9.07
CA THR A 49 -14.43 -13.50 -8.94
C THR A 49 -14.81 -13.73 -7.49
N LYS A 50 -15.95 -14.38 -7.27
CA LYS A 50 -16.33 -14.87 -5.95
C LYS A 50 -17.07 -16.20 -6.10
N THR A 51 -17.16 -16.99 -5.03
CA THR A 51 -17.62 -18.38 -5.10
C THR A 51 -18.94 -18.68 -4.36
N ASP A 52 -19.47 -17.75 -3.57
CA ASP A 52 -20.75 -17.92 -2.85
C ASP A 52 -21.58 -16.62 -2.80
N PRO A 53 -22.53 -16.42 -3.73
CA PRO A 53 -22.76 -17.21 -4.94
C PRO A 53 -21.64 -17.02 -5.96
N SER A 54 -21.45 -18.00 -6.87
CA SER A 54 -20.46 -17.89 -7.96
C SER A 54 -20.81 -16.75 -8.91
N GLU A 55 -19.98 -15.71 -8.93
CA GLU A 55 -20.15 -14.51 -9.75
C GLU A 55 -18.79 -13.98 -10.21
N SER A 56 -18.78 -13.25 -11.32
CA SER A 56 -17.59 -12.54 -11.80
C SER A 56 -17.94 -11.16 -12.38
N MET A 57 -16.97 -10.26 -12.27
CA MET A 57 -16.95 -8.99 -12.99
C MET A 57 -15.66 -8.90 -13.78
N SER A 58 -15.71 -8.33 -14.97
CA SER A 58 -14.51 -8.08 -15.76
C SER A 58 -14.63 -6.80 -16.58
N LEU A 59 -13.49 -6.13 -16.73
CA LEU A 59 -13.27 -5.01 -17.62
C LEU A 59 -12.34 -5.45 -18.75
N LEU A 60 -12.69 -5.08 -19.98
CA LEU A 60 -11.83 -5.19 -21.14
C LEU A 60 -11.50 -3.79 -21.64
N ILE A 61 -10.23 -3.41 -21.57
CA ILE A 61 -9.70 -2.13 -22.05
C ILE A 61 -8.90 -2.41 -23.32
N THR A 62 -9.40 -1.92 -24.46
CA THR A 62 -8.81 -2.22 -25.77
C THR A 62 -7.58 -1.34 -26.02
N ASP A 63 -6.55 -1.88 -26.65
CA ASP A 63 -5.29 -1.16 -26.97
C ASP A 63 -4.53 -0.63 -25.72
N TYR A 64 -4.76 -1.23 -24.55
CA TYR A 64 -4.00 -0.99 -23.32
C TYR A 64 -3.30 -2.28 -22.86
N GLU A 65 -2.10 -2.12 -22.31
CA GLU A 65 -1.34 -3.13 -21.58
C GLU A 65 -1.16 -2.68 -20.11
N LEU A 66 -0.75 -3.58 -19.21
CA LEU A 66 -0.49 -3.20 -17.82
C LEU A 66 0.61 -2.12 -17.73
N ASP A 67 1.65 -2.23 -18.55
CA ASP A 67 2.75 -1.24 -18.61
C ASP A 67 2.24 0.19 -18.84
N ASP A 68 1.13 0.37 -19.57
CA ASP A 68 0.53 1.70 -19.78
C ASP A 68 -0.07 2.29 -18.50
N LEU A 69 -0.50 1.44 -17.56
CA LEU A 69 -1.03 1.84 -16.26
C LEU A 69 0.09 2.09 -15.24
N LEU A 70 1.30 1.58 -15.49
CA LEU A 70 2.47 1.75 -14.64
C LEU A 70 3.37 2.93 -15.09
N ASP A 71 3.10 3.55 -16.25
CA ASP A 71 3.84 4.71 -16.78
C ASP A 71 3.48 6.01 -16.03
N VAL A 72 3.88 6.07 -14.75
CA VAL A 72 3.66 7.24 -13.89
C VAL A 72 4.57 8.41 -14.26
N GLY A 73 4.09 9.63 -13.99
CA GLY A 73 4.84 10.85 -14.24
C GLY A 73 5.92 11.15 -13.19
N ASP A 74 6.58 12.30 -13.33
CA ASP A 74 7.59 12.79 -12.38
C ASP A 74 7.05 13.02 -10.95
N ASP A 75 5.72 13.08 -10.78
CA ASP A 75 5.03 13.19 -9.49
C ASP A 75 4.62 11.82 -8.90
N ASN A 76 5.19 10.72 -9.44
CA ASN A 76 4.90 9.35 -9.05
C ASN A 76 3.42 8.96 -9.20
N SER A 77 2.66 9.66 -10.05
CA SER A 77 1.25 9.36 -10.28
C SER A 77 0.89 9.29 -11.76
N LEU A 78 -0.15 8.53 -12.06
CA LEU A 78 -0.86 8.52 -13.33
C LEU A 78 -2.35 8.70 -13.04
N SER A 79 -3.00 9.57 -13.81
CA SER A 79 -4.46 9.70 -13.79
C SER A 79 -4.98 9.72 -15.22
N LEU A 80 -5.81 8.73 -15.54
CA LEU A 80 -6.51 8.60 -16.82
C LEU A 80 -8.00 8.77 -16.54
N GLU A 81 -8.63 9.75 -17.18
CA GLU A 81 -10.06 10.01 -17.05
C GLU A 81 -10.81 9.56 -18.31
N ASP A 82 -12.03 9.08 -18.12
CA ASP A 82 -12.97 8.72 -19.18
C ASP A 82 -12.39 7.73 -20.24
N VAL A 83 -11.67 6.70 -19.79
CA VAL A 83 -11.12 5.63 -20.66
C VAL A 83 -12.24 4.68 -21.10
N ASP A 84 -12.40 4.48 -22.41
CA ASP A 84 -13.40 3.55 -22.96
C ASP A 84 -13.08 2.09 -22.56
N ALA A 85 -14.05 1.39 -21.97
CA ALA A 85 -13.94 -0.02 -21.61
C ALA A 85 -15.24 -0.79 -21.81
N SER A 86 -15.16 -2.11 -21.91
CA SER A 86 -16.32 -2.99 -21.88
C SER A 86 -16.41 -3.71 -20.53
N PHE A 87 -17.47 -3.43 -19.79
CA PHE A 87 -17.78 -4.10 -18.53
C PHE A 87 -18.63 -5.33 -18.77
N THR A 88 -18.34 -6.43 -18.08
CA THR A 88 -19.18 -7.64 -18.10
C THR A 88 -19.40 -8.16 -16.69
N TYR A 89 -20.65 -8.41 -16.34
CA TYR A 89 -21.06 -9.12 -15.15
C TYR A 89 -21.63 -10.49 -15.50
N ARG A 90 -21.19 -11.53 -14.78
CA ARG A 90 -21.72 -12.89 -14.91
C ARG A 90 -22.06 -13.49 -13.57
N SER A 91 -23.19 -14.19 -13.52
CA SER A 91 -23.51 -15.13 -12.43
C SER A 91 -23.64 -16.54 -12.97
N TYR A 92 -23.35 -17.52 -12.13
CA TYR A 92 -23.25 -18.92 -12.55
C TYR A 92 -24.17 -19.81 -11.72
N TYR A 93 -24.72 -20.86 -12.34
CA TYR A 93 -25.40 -21.94 -11.62
C TYR A 93 -24.42 -22.92 -10.99
N ASP A 94 -23.19 -22.98 -11.48
CA ASP A 94 -22.12 -23.79 -10.93
C ASP A 94 -21.66 -23.22 -9.58
N THR A 95 -21.34 -24.09 -8.63
CA THR A 95 -20.91 -23.71 -7.27
C THR A 95 -19.41 -23.44 -7.15
N SER A 96 -18.67 -23.53 -8.26
CA SER A 96 -17.24 -23.19 -8.34
C SER A 96 -16.95 -22.78 -9.79
N ILE A 97 -16.17 -21.72 -9.92
CA ILE A 97 -15.84 -21.04 -11.16
C ILE A 97 -14.33 -20.78 -11.22
N ASP A 98 -13.56 -21.86 -11.26
CA ASP A 98 -12.10 -21.79 -11.26
C ASP A 98 -11.59 -21.59 -12.70
N ASP A 99 -10.48 -20.85 -12.86
CA ASP A 99 -9.77 -20.65 -14.13
C ASP A 99 -10.63 -20.12 -15.30
N ILE A 100 -11.65 -19.32 -14.99
CA ILE A 100 -12.53 -18.73 -16.03
C ILE A 100 -11.93 -17.51 -16.72
N PHE A 101 -10.84 -16.94 -16.16
CA PHE A 101 -10.04 -15.87 -16.73
C PHE A 101 -8.62 -16.34 -17.05
N CYS A 102 -7.98 -15.64 -17.99
CA CYS A 102 -6.58 -15.82 -18.43
C CYS A 102 -6.20 -17.21 -18.98
N ASN A 103 -7.19 -18.07 -19.21
CA ASN A 103 -7.02 -19.45 -19.66
C ASN A 103 -8.06 -19.82 -20.73
N GLU A 104 -7.94 -21.03 -21.30
CA GLU A 104 -9.01 -21.58 -22.14
C GLU A 104 -10.29 -21.76 -21.31
N ILE A 105 -11.33 -21.00 -21.65
CA ILE A 105 -12.61 -20.99 -20.93
C ILE A 105 -13.17 -22.43 -20.80
N PRO A 106 -13.55 -22.87 -19.59
CA PRO A 106 -14.16 -24.18 -19.37
C PRO A 106 -15.39 -24.42 -20.26
N THR A 107 -15.38 -25.52 -21.01
CA THR A 107 -16.41 -25.83 -22.02
C THR A 107 -17.83 -26.11 -21.50
N ASN A 108 -18.04 -26.24 -20.19
CA ASN A 108 -19.33 -26.60 -19.58
C ASN A 108 -19.80 -25.61 -18.50
N LEU A 109 -19.40 -24.35 -18.59
CA LEU A 109 -19.83 -23.32 -17.64
C LEU A 109 -21.32 -23.00 -17.84
N ASN A 110 -22.12 -23.12 -16.79
CA ASN A 110 -23.56 -22.90 -16.81
C ASN A 110 -23.89 -21.49 -16.29
N ILE A 111 -23.89 -20.54 -17.21
CA ILE A 111 -24.10 -19.12 -16.94
C ILE A 111 -25.59 -18.84 -16.71
N ASN A 112 -25.91 -18.13 -15.63
CA ASN A 112 -27.25 -17.68 -15.26
C ASN A 112 -27.55 -16.27 -15.77
N ILE A 113 -26.64 -15.32 -15.53
CA ILE A 113 -26.70 -13.94 -16.02
C ILE A 113 -25.40 -13.66 -16.77
N ASP A 114 -25.51 -12.98 -17.91
CA ASP A 114 -24.40 -12.52 -18.75
C ASP A 114 -24.82 -11.16 -19.33
N GLU A 115 -24.38 -10.09 -18.69
CA GLU A 115 -24.73 -8.72 -19.05
C GLU A 115 -23.44 -7.95 -19.31
N THR A 116 -23.43 -7.20 -20.41
CA THR A 116 -22.29 -6.40 -20.85
C THR A 116 -22.77 -4.98 -21.09
N ASP A 117 -21.94 -4.01 -20.75
CA ASP A 117 -22.16 -2.60 -21.03
C ASP A 117 -20.87 -1.95 -21.49
N ASP A 118 -21.00 -0.90 -22.32
CA ASP A 118 -19.87 -0.05 -22.69
C ASP A 118 -19.81 1.08 -21.65
N VAL A 119 -18.68 1.20 -20.96
CA VAL A 119 -18.50 2.09 -19.80
C VAL A 119 -17.28 2.99 -19.99
N LEU A 120 -17.15 4.00 -19.13
CA LEU A 120 -15.96 4.82 -19.02
C LEU A 120 -15.25 4.51 -17.70
N LEU A 121 -13.92 4.54 -17.68
CA LEU A 121 -13.12 4.32 -16.47
C LEU A 121 -12.34 5.58 -16.10
N ASP A 122 -12.32 5.88 -14.80
CA ASP A 122 -11.26 6.67 -14.21
C ASP A 122 -10.25 5.72 -13.57
N ILE A 123 -8.99 5.90 -13.93
CA ILE A 123 -7.87 5.07 -13.48
C ILE A 123 -6.88 6.00 -12.78
N VAL A 124 -6.50 5.64 -11.55
CA VAL A 124 -5.43 6.32 -10.83
C VAL A 124 -4.40 5.30 -10.41
N THR A 125 -3.14 5.53 -10.77
CA THR A 125 -1.99 4.77 -10.29
C THR A 125 -1.11 5.68 -9.46
N VAL A 126 -0.68 5.20 -8.30
CA VAL A 126 0.31 5.86 -7.44
C VAL A 126 1.49 4.92 -7.28
N LEU A 127 2.70 5.41 -7.56
CA LEU A 127 3.95 4.73 -7.27
C LEU A 127 4.42 5.16 -5.88
N THR A 128 4.62 4.19 -5.00
CA THR A 128 5.21 4.38 -3.67
C THR A 128 6.58 3.71 -3.63
N ALA A 129 7.50 4.31 -2.87
CA ALA A 129 8.83 3.78 -2.65
C ALA A 129 9.19 3.93 -1.16
N TYR A 130 9.90 2.94 -0.64
CA TYR A 130 10.26 2.78 0.78
C TYR A 130 11.41 1.76 0.90
N ASP A 131 12.19 1.76 1.97
CA ASP A 131 13.37 0.90 2.17
C ASP A 131 13.18 -0.25 3.19
N ASP A 132 12.09 -0.25 3.95
CA ASP A 132 11.74 -1.30 4.93
C ASP A 132 12.68 -1.32 6.15
N ASP A 133 12.97 -0.13 6.68
CA ASP A 133 13.93 0.11 7.76
C ASP A 133 13.28 0.32 9.16
N ASP A 134 12.02 -0.07 9.30
CA ASP A 134 11.14 0.14 10.47
C ASP A 134 10.74 1.62 10.74
N ILE A 135 11.01 2.54 9.81
CA ILE A 135 10.44 3.90 9.80
C ILE A 135 9.46 4.05 8.63
N ASP A 136 8.29 4.64 8.90
CA ASP A 136 7.36 5.01 7.82
C ASP A 136 7.94 6.21 7.06
N SER A 137 8.02 6.14 5.73
CA SER A 137 8.57 7.21 4.87
C SER A 137 8.04 8.62 5.12
N GLU A 138 6.81 8.77 5.62
CA GLU A 138 6.25 10.08 5.98
C GLU A 138 6.89 10.71 7.23
N LEU A 139 7.54 9.91 8.09
CA LEU A 139 8.20 10.33 9.31
C LEU A 139 9.66 10.77 9.08
N GLU A 140 10.21 10.46 7.92
CA GLU A 140 11.59 10.78 7.53
C GLU A 140 11.72 12.18 6.89
N ASP A 141 10.66 12.99 6.95
CA ASP A 141 10.70 14.44 6.70
C ASP A 141 11.36 15.15 7.91
N ILE A 142 12.66 14.94 8.09
CA ILE A 142 13.43 15.41 9.26
C ILE A 142 13.29 16.92 9.44
N ASN A 143 13.22 17.68 8.34
CA ASN A 143 13.13 19.13 8.37
C ASN A 143 11.68 19.68 8.41
N GLY A 144 10.68 18.85 8.13
CA GLY A 144 9.25 19.15 8.23
C GLY A 144 8.71 20.06 7.11
N ASP A 145 9.33 20.03 5.93
CA ASP A 145 8.90 20.84 4.77
C ASP A 145 7.97 20.11 3.79
N GLY A 146 7.79 18.80 3.99
CA GLY A 146 6.94 17.92 3.19
C GLY A 146 7.58 17.43 1.90
N ASP A 147 8.89 17.57 1.73
CA ASP A 147 9.66 17.08 0.58
C ASP A 147 10.76 16.09 1.01
N LEU A 148 10.37 14.83 1.16
CA LEU A 148 11.24 13.71 1.53
C LEU A 148 12.47 13.55 0.61
N THR A 149 12.45 14.12 -0.59
CA THR A 149 13.55 13.95 -1.56
C THR A 149 14.80 14.78 -1.24
N ASN A 150 14.73 15.60 -0.19
CA ASN A 150 15.80 16.53 0.18
C ASN A 150 16.39 16.29 1.59
N ASP A 151 15.84 15.35 2.35
CA ASP A 151 16.39 14.85 3.60
C ASP A 151 17.31 13.65 3.28
N ASP A 152 18.60 13.84 3.52
CA ASP A 152 19.72 12.96 3.15
C ASP A 152 20.80 13.19 4.22
N THR A 153 20.75 12.38 5.28
CA THR A 153 21.53 12.58 6.52
C THR A 153 23.03 12.40 6.28
N ASP A 154 23.43 11.38 5.53
CA ASP A 154 24.84 11.07 5.26
C ASP A 154 25.41 11.83 4.04
N GLY A 155 24.56 12.37 3.18
CA GLY A 155 24.90 13.18 2.01
C GLY A 155 25.39 12.36 0.81
N ASP A 156 25.04 11.08 0.71
CA ASP A 156 25.47 10.19 -0.36
C ASP A 156 24.64 10.34 -1.67
N GLY A 157 23.52 11.05 -1.58
CA GLY A 157 22.58 11.33 -2.67
C GLY A 157 21.38 10.39 -2.76
N ILE A 158 21.17 9.52 -1.78
CA ILE A 158 19.97 8.73 -1.54
C ILE A 158 19.22 9.42 -0.38
N PRO A 159 17.97 9.86 -0.58
CA PRO A 159 17.20 10.41 0.52
C PRO A 159 16.83 9.33 1.54
N ASN A 160 16.71 9.71 2.81
CA ASN A 160 16.49 8.82 3.95
C ASN A 160 15.38 7.78 3.70
N TYR A 161 14.21 8.20 3.20
CA TYR A 161 13.08 7.29 2.94
C TYR A 161 13.31 6.19 1.89
N LEU A 162 14.48 6.20 1.25
CA LEU A 162 14.96 5.20 0.31
C LEU A 162 16.34 4.64 0.71
N ASP A 163 16.84 4.96 1.91
CA ASP A 163 18.12 4.56 2.46
C ASP A 163 18.00 3.77 3.78
N ALA A 164 18.23 2.47 3.70
CA ALA A 164 18.17 1.60 4.88
C ALA A 164 19.30 1.79 5.92
N ASP A 165 20.20 2.76 5.71
CA ASP A 165 21.41 3.11 6.50
C ASP A 165 21.55 4.64 6.46
N ASP A 166 20.62 5.34 7.12
CA ASP A 166 20.33 6.77 6.97
C ASP A 166 21.54 7.69 7.18
N ASP A 167 22.39 7.35 8.14
CA ASP A 167 23.57 8.13 8.53
C ASP A 167 24.88 7.58 7.90
N GLY A 168 24.74 6.49 7.14
CA GLY A 168 25.74 5.83 6.35
C GLY A 168 26.78 5.08 7.18
N ASP A 169 26.55 4.78 8.44
CA ASP A 169 27.56 4.24 9.35
C ASP A 169 27.77 2.70 9.27
N ASN A 170 27.11 2.02 8.33
CA ASN A 170 27.09 0.56 8.15
C ASN A 170 26.33 -0.23 9.24
N VAL A 171 25.61 0.43 10.13
CA VAL A 171 24.49 -0.16 10.86
C VAL A 171 23.22 0.16 10.06
N LEU A 172 22.27 -0.77 10.02
CA LEU A 172 21.00 -0.47 9.33
C LEU A 172 20.13 0.32 10.30
N THR A 173 19.37 1.30 9.81
CA THR A 173 18.43 2.09 10.62
C THR A 173 17.55 1.18 11.49
N ALA A 174 17.01 0.10 10.91
CA ALA A 174 16.19 -0.89 11.64
C ALA A 174 16.91 -1.59 12.81
N ASP A 175 18.24 -1.75 12.73
CA ASP A 175 19.06 -2.38 13.78
C ASP A 175 19.43 -1.39 14.92
N GLU A 176 19.08 -0.10 14.78
CA GLU A 176 19.40 1.00 15.73
C GLU A 176 18.20 1.40 16.60
N ASN A 177 17.11 0.63 16.54
CA ASN A 177 15.89 0.83 17.32
C ASN A 177 15.29 2.26 17.14
N PRO A 178 14.87 2.63 15.91
CA PRO A 178 14.31 3.94 15.62
C PRO A 178 12.92 4.15 16.24
N ASP A 179 12.15 3.08 16.44
CA ASP A 179 10.87 3.08 17.17
C ASP A 179 10.79 1.87 18.14
N PRO A 180 11.39 1.98 19.35
CA PRO A 180 11.48 0.86 20.28
C PRO A 180 10.14 0.30 20.79
N ASP A 181 9.07 1.11 20.78
CA ASP A 181 7.75 0.70 21.26
C ASP A 181 6.71 0.44 20.15
N GLY A 182 7.06 0.81 18.90
CA GLY A 182 6.33 0.50 17.68
C GLY A 182 5.02 1.27 17.55
N ASP A 183 4.95 2.49 18.10
CA ASP A 183 3.76 3.32 18.10
C ASP A 183 3.73 4.42 17.02
N GLY A 184 4.83 4.55 16.27
CA GLY A 184 5.02 5.54 15.19
C GLY A 184 5.40 6.93 15.70
N ASP A 185 5.75 7.10 16.97
CA ASP A 185 6.32 8.32 17.54
C ASP A 185 7.82 8.12 17.82
N LEU A 186 8.68 8.56 16.89
CA LEU A 186 10.15 8.40 16.97
C LEU A 186 10.82 9.20 18.12
N SER A 187 10.05 9.79 19.04
CA SER A 187 10.61 10.58 20.15
C SER A 187 11.25 9.75 21.27
N ASP A 188 11.11 8.42 21.22
CA ASP A 188 11.78 7.48 22.11
C ASP A 188 12.82 6.60 21.41
N ALA A 189 13.19 6.94 20.16
CA ALA A 189 14.31 6.36 19.42
C ALA A 189 15.57 6.25 20.30
N GLN A 190 16.39 5.24 20.03
CA GLN A 190 17.66 5.08 20.73
C GLN A 190 18.57 6.30 20.47
N ASP A 191 19.19 6.78 21.54
CA ASP A 191 20.14 7.90 21.56
C ASP A 191 21.17 7.51 22.64
N THR A 192 22.28 6.92 22.20
CA THR A 192 23.23 6.18 23.04
C THR A 192 24.10 7.11 23.87
N ASP A 193 24.50 8.27 23.33
CA ASP A 193 25.32 9.25 24.02
C ASP A 193 24.51 10.37 24.74
N GLU A 194 23.18 10.39 24.56
CA GLU A 194 22.23 11.37 25.09
C GLU A 194 22.45 12.81 24.57
N ASP A 195 22.92 13.00 23.34
CA ASP A 195 23.12 14.33 22.73
C ASP A 195 21.86 14.93 22.07
N GLY A 196 20.86 14.08 21.81
CA GLY A 196 19.58 14.42 21.22
C GLY A 196 19.47 14.19 19.71
N ILE A 197 20.47 13.58 19.07
CA ILE A 197 20.41 12.95 17.75
C ILE A 197 20.21 11.44 17.99
N PRO A 198 19.17 10.81 17.43
CA PRO A 198 19.02 9.35 17.51
C PRO A 198 20.14 8.62 16.77
N ASP A 199 20.48 7.42 17.23
CA ASP A 199 21.56 6.58 16.69
C ASP A 199 21.46 6.44 15.15
N TYR A 200 20.27 6.12 14.61
CA TYR A 200 20.04 6.02 13.15
C TYR A 200 20.26 7.32 12.33
N LEU A 201 20.58 8.45 12.98
CA LEU A 201 20.94 9.71 12.35
C LEU A 201 22.32 10.23 12.82
N ASP A 202 23.11 9.42 13.55
CA ASP A 202 24.38 9.80 14.18
C ASP A 202 25.53 8.80 13.94
N ASN A 203 26.47 9.19 13.06
CA ASN A 203 27.58 8.31 12.68
C ASN A 203 28.68 8.05 13.74
N ASP A 204 28.49 8.48 14.99
CA ASP A 204 29.36 8.28 16.16
C ASP A 204 28.47 8.09 17.41
N ASP A 205 27.63 7.05 17.38
CA ASP A 205 26.58 6.71 18.36
C ASP A 205 26.94 6.85 19.85
N ASP A 206 28.17 6.50 20.22
CA ASP A 206 28.63 6.56 21.62
C ASP A 206 29.52 7.78 21.93
N ALA A 207 29.73 8.62 20.92
CA ALA A 207 30.53 9.84 20.92
C ALA A 207 31.94 9.69 21.50
N ASP A 208 32.58 8.54 21.27
CA ASP A 208 33.96 8.30 21.70
C ASP A 208 35.01 8.94 20.76
N GLY A 209 34.55 9.39 19.59
CA GLY A 209 35.33 10.07 18.56
C GLY A 209 35.89 9.13 17.48
N VAL A 210 35.42 7.89 17.43
CA VAL A 210 35.59 6.94 16.33
C VAL A 210 34.22 6.74 15.70
N LEU A 211 34.10 6.95 14.39
CA LEU A 211 32.83 6.71 13.69
C LEU A 211 32.40 5.26 13.88
N THR A 212 31.10 5.00 14.09
CA THR A 212 30.52 3.65 14.23
C THR A 212 31.04 2.69 13.15
N ARG A 213 31.05 3.16 11.89
CA ARG A 213 31.56 2.41 10.74
C ARG A 213 33.00 1.93 10.85
N ASP A 214 33.82 2.65 11.61
CA ASP A 214 35.23 2.39 11.84
C ASP A 214 35.49 1.51 13.09
N GLU A 215 34.47 0.93 13.72
CA GLU A 215 34.58 0.15 14.97
C GLU A 215 34.52 -1.38 14.77
N GLU A 216 34.90 -1.84 13.58
CA GLU A 216 34.93 -3.25 13.18
C GLU A 216 36.17 -4.02 13.71
N ASN A 217 36.26 -4.19 15.04
CA ASN A 217 37.45 -4.74 15.73
C ASN A 217 37.72 -6.26 15.55
N ASP A 218 36.69 -7.09 15.31
CA ASP A 218 36.81 -8.53 15.08
C ASP A 218 36.88 -8.84 13.57
N SER A 219 36.00 -8.22 12.77
CA SER A 219 36.03 -8.34 11.31
C SER A 219 35.53 -7.11 10.58
N ALA A 220 36.31 -6.63 9.60
CA ALA A 220 35.86 -5.59 8.68
C ALA A 220 34.95 -6.17 7.58
N ASP A 221 33.66 -6.33 7.88
CA ASP A 221 32.65 -6.91 7.00
C ASP A 221 31.45 -5.98 6.69
N GLN A 222 31.61 -4.68 6.94
CA GLN A 222 30.56 -3.64 6.91
C GLN A 222 29.40 -3.96 7.86
N ASN A 223 29.68 -4.45 9.06
CA ASN A 223 28.62 -4.80 10.02
C ASN A 223 29.05 -4.59 11.49
N PRO A 224 29.13 -3.33 11.97
CA PRO A 224 29.55 -2.99 13.34
C PRO A 224 28.74 -3.71 14.43
N THR A 225 27.47 -4.06 14.16
CA THR A 225 26.57 -4.78 15.09
C THR A 225 27.12 -6.09 15.65
N ASN A 226 28.09 -6.70 14.98
CA ASN A 226 28.64 -7.99 15.36
C ASN A 226 30.03 -7.95 16.02
N ASP A 227 30.59 -6.76 16.22
CA ASP A 227 31.89 -6.55 16.84
C ASP A 227 31.72 -6.26 18.34
N LEU A 228 32.04 -7.25 19.20
CA LEU A 228 31.89 -7.14 20.66
C LEU A 228 33.21 -7.45 21.38
N THR A 229 34.01 -6.43 21.66
CA THR A 229 35.28 -6.55 22.38
C THR A 229 35.07 -7.02 23.83
N ASP A 230 34.00 -6.58 24.48
CA ASP A 230 33.64 -7.01 25.85
C ASP A 230 32.76 -8.27 25.90
N GLY A 231 32.26 -8.71 24.74
CA GLY A 231 31.41 -9.88 24.54
C GLY A 231 29.95 -9.70 24.95
N VAL A 232 29.48 -8.47 25.15
CA VAL A 232 28.10 -8.14 25.56
C VAL A 232 27.51 -7.00 24.75
N THR A 233 28.23 -5.88 24.62
CA THR A 233 27.76 -4.68 23.92
C THR A 233 28.52 -4.58 22.58
N PRO A 234 27.84 -4.25 21.47
CA PRO A 234 28.54 -3.83 20.26
C PRO A 234 29.53 -2.71 20.55
N ASP A 235 30.66 -2.70 19.86
CA ASP A 235 31.73 -1.76 20.13
C ASP A 235 31.29 -0.31 19.89
N TYR A 236 30.44 -0.07 18.88
CA TYR A 236 29.87 1.24 18.54
C TYR A 236 28.86 1.83 19.54
N LEU A 237 28.43 1.02 20.52
CA LEU A 237 27.55 1.47 21.60
C LEU A 237 28.30 1.53 22.94
N ASN A 238 29.63 1.67 22.93
CA ASN A 238 30.49 1.49 24.08
C ASN A 238 31.69 2.45 24.10
N ASP A 239 31.47 3.62 24.71
CA ASP A 239 32.38 4.78 24.84
C ASP A 239 33.80 4.50 25.39
N LEU A 240 34.07 3.26 25.79
CA LEU A 240 35.36 2.78 26.26
C LEU A 240 36.20 2.11 25.15
N ILE A 241 35.65 1.89 23.95
CA ILE A 241 36.20 1.02 22.88
C ILE A 241 36.66 1.80 21.62
N THR A 242 37.27 2.97 21.78
CA THR A 242 38.04 3.79 20.80
C THR A 242 39.06 3.16 19.80
N ASN A 243 39.05 1.87 19.47
CA ASN A 243 39.93 1.27 18.47
C ASN A 243 39.38 1.51 17.06
N THR A 244 40.10 2.27 16.25
CA THR A 244 39.71 2.53 14.86
C THR A 244 40.23 1.46 13.88
N ILE A 245 39.33 0.84 13.14
CA ILE A 245 39.55 0.02 11.95
C ILE A 245 38.84 0.72 10.77
N PRO A 246 39.56 1.52 9.96
CA PRO A 246 38.92 2.30 8.91
C PRO A 246 38.13 1.45 7.93
N ALA A 247 36.86 1.80 7.75
CA ALA A 247 35.97 1.21 6.79
C ALA A 247 36.54 1.36 5.36
N THR A 248 36.11 0.47 4.47
CA THR A 248 36.58 0.47 3.07
C THR A 248 35.45 0.52 2.04
N ALA A 249 34.21 0.48 2.50
CA ALA A 249 33.00 0.56 1.71
C ALA A 249 31.82 0.92 2.63
N TYR A 250 30.80 1.55 2.04
CA TYR A 250 29.44 1.59 2.57
C TYR A 250 28.76 0.24 2.31
N ARG A 251 27.71 -0.06 3.08
CA ARG A 251 26.80 -1.17 2.76
C ARG A 251 26.05 -0.89 1.47
N SER A 252 25.48 -1.95 0.91
CA SER A 252 24.56 -1.81 -0.22
C SER A 252 23.19 -1.47 0.32
N ASN A 253 22.68 -0.30 -0.05
CA ASN A 253 21.30 0.09 0.23
C ASN A 253 20.33 -0.61 -0.75
N THR A 254 19.18 -1.06 -0.24
CA THR A 254 18.10 -1.66 -1.03
C THR A 254 16.77 -1.06 -0.63
N TYR A 255 16.05 -0.48 -1.59
CA TYR A 255 14.70 -0.01 -1.41
C TYR A 255 13.73 -0.69 -2.37
N TYR A 256 12.44 -0.51 -2.10
CA TYR A 256 11.33 -1.16 -2.76
C TYR A 256 10.46 -0.13 -3.46
N THR A 257 9.84 -0.53 -4.56
CA THR A 257 8.86 0.28 -5.29
C THR A 257 7.62 -0.55 -5.57
N SER A 258 6.44 0.03 -5.36
CA SER A 258 5.16 -0.63 -5.60
C SER A 258 4.17 0.34 -6.25
N TYR A 259 3.31 -0.19 -7.12
CA TYR A 259 2.26 0.57 -7.76
C TYR A 259 0.93 0.20 -7.16
N TYR A 260 0.16 1.20 -6.72
CA TYR A 260 -1.21 1.05 -6.25
C TYR A 260 -2.16 1.64 -7.29
N ILE A 261 -2.99 0.78 -7.89
CA ILE A 261 -3.89 1.13 -8.99
C ILE A 261 -5.32 1.07 -8.46
N THR A 262 -6.10 2.13 -8.65
CA THR A 262 -7.52 2.20 -8.32
C THR A 262 -8.37 2.48 -9.56
N LEU A 263 -9.59 1.94 -9.59
CA LEU A 263 -10.47 2.03 -10.74
C LEU A 263 -11.90 2.38 -10.34
N ASP A 264 -12.44 3.42 -10.97
CA ASP A 264 -13.84 3.80 -10.89
C ASP A 264 -14.52 3.63 -12.27
N ILE A 265 -15.63 2.89 -12.31
CA ILE A 265 -16.46 2.74 -13.51
C ILE A 265 -17.53 3.82 -13.52
N LYS A 266 -17.67 4.55 -14.62
CA LYS A 266 -18.71 5.56 -14.84
C LYS A 266 -19.83 5.07 -15.76
N GLU A 267 -21.02 5.61 -15.52
CA GLU A 267 -22.22 5.46 -16.37
C GLU A 267 -22.68 4.00 -16.58
N ILE A 268 -22.38 3.09 -15.65
CA ILE A 268 -22.77 1.68 -15.76
C ILE A 268 -24.30 1.49 -15.69
N GLY A 269 -24.85 0.74 -16.65
CA GLY A 269 -26.27 0.46 -16.77
C GLY A 269 -26.56 -0.95 -17.28
N ILE A 270 -26.62 -1.91 -16.37
CA ILE A 270 -27.05 -3.28 -16.65
C ILE A 270 -28.46 -3.55 -16.09
N SER A 271 -29.04 -4.70 -16.43
CA SER A 271 -30.42 -5.02 -16.04
C SER A 271 -30.67 -5.08 -14.52
N ILE A 272 -29.62 -5.35 -13.74
CA ILE A 272 -29.66 -5.50 -12.28
C ILE A 272 -29.11 -4.28 -11.52
N LEU A 273 -28.40 -3.38 -12.19
CA LEU A 273 -27.69 -2.26 -11.58
C LEU A 273 -27.59 -1.10 -12.54
N SER A 274 -27.84 0.12 -12.05
CA SER A 274 -27.56 1.34 -12.80
C SER A 274 -27.10 2.42 -11.83
N GLN A 275 -25.90 2.92 -12.04
CA GLN A 275 -25.28 3.94 -11.20
C GLN A 275 -24.35 4.84 -11.99
N ASP A 276 -24.18 6.07 -11.51
CA ASP A 276 -23.32 7.06 -12.15
C ASP A 276 -21.83 6.68 -12.00
N THR A 277 -21.46 6.08 -10.86
CA THR A 277 -20.09 5.65 -10.54
C THR A 277 -20.12 4.37 -9.72
N LEU A 278 -19.28 3.39 -10.03
CA LEU A 278 -19.03 2.15 -9.31
C LEU A 278 -17.55 2.02 -9.02
N ASP A 279 -17.18 1.99 -7.74
CA ASP A 279 -15.83 1.65 -7.30
C ASP A 279 -15.55 0.19 -7.69
N PHE A 280 -14.64 0.01 -8.64
CA PHE A 280 -14.18 -1.31 -9.05
C PHE A 280 -13.05 -1.81 -8.15
N GLY A 281 -12.51 -1.00 -7.25
CA GLY A 281 -11.52 -1.37 -6.24
C GLY A 281 -10.07 -1.13 -6.68
N TYR A 282 -9.15 -1.93 -6.16
CA TYR A 282 -7.71 -1.70 -6.31
C TYR A 282 -6.90 -2.93 -6.71
N MET A 283 -5.66 -2.72 -7.13
CA MET A 283 -4.64 -3.74 -7.35
C MET A 283 -3.27 -3.17 -6.99
N THR A 284 -2.37 -4.03 -6.52
CA THR A 284 -0.98 -3.66 -6.24
C THR A 284 -0.04 -4.45 -7.13
N GLU A 285 0.87 -3.78 -7.83
CA GLU A 285 1.99 -4.41 -8.55
C GLU A 285 3.31 -4.16 -7.81
N GLY A 286 4.15 -5.21 -7.71
CA GLY A 286 5.37 -5.21 -6.92
C GLY A 286 5.18 -5.83 -5.52
N PRO A 287 6.04 -5.49 -4.54
CA PRO A 287 7.15 -4.56 -4.65
C PRO A 287 8.32 -5.13 -5.47
N ASP A 288 8.95 -4.28 -6.27
CA ASP A 288 10.24 -4.54 -6.92
C ASP A 288 11.36 -3.88 -6.13
N SER A 289 12.43 -4.63 -5.88
CA SER A 289 13.62 -4.12 -5.17
C SER A 289 14.62 -3.45 -6.10
N VAL A 290 15.16 -2.31 -5.71
CA VAL A 290 16.31 -1.64 -6.31
C VAL A 290 17.46 -1.65 -5.31
N THR A 291 18.62 -2.16 -5.71
CA THR A 291 19.82 -2.15 -4.88
C THR A 291 20.86 -1.21 -5.49
N THR A 292 21.37 -0.30 -4.67
CA THR A 292 22.46 0.61 -4.99
C THR A 292 23.59 0.46 -3.95
N THR A 293 24.76 1.01 -4.25
CA THR A 293 25.87 1.05 -3.28
C THR A 293 26.56 2.39 -3.44
N PRO A 294 26.62 3.20 -2.39
CA PRO A 294 27.19 4.54 -2.46
C PRO A 294 28.69 4.53 -2.80
N ASP A 295 29.16 5.60 -3.44
CA ASP A 295 30.59 5.73 -3.77
C ASP A 295 31.39 6.06 -2.50
N PHE A 296 32.16 5.09 -1.99
CA PHE A 296 33.08 5.29 -0.86
C PHE A 296 34.30 6.14 -1.28
N ASN A 297 34.30 7.45 -0.97
CA ASN A 297 35.29 8.43 -1.46
C ASN A 297 36.30 8.92 -0.42
#